data_AF-A0ABD6G923-F1
#
_entry.id   AF-A0ABD6G923-F1
#
_cell.length_a   1.000
_cell.length_b   1.000
_cell.length_c   1.000
_cell.angle_alpha   90.00
_cell.angle_beta   90.00
_cell.angle_gamma   90.00
#
_symmetry.space_group_name_H-M   'P 1'
#
loop_
_entity.id
_entity.type
_entity.pdbx_description
1 polymer ?
#
loop_
_entity_poly.entity_id
_entity_poly.type
_entity_poly.pdbx_seq_one_letter_code
_entity_poly.pdbx_strand_id
1 'polypeptide(L)'
;MHTKPLAPRLFYRRSLLAGAAGFLAFGNATGTFAQQRKAGPYFKSKDELDQSLKAFGVGSWDRSSLLKQARPTTILSSTALEDKDIPLGASKIGGAPDMPEETDWPMRKPSSSGKRDVEVLRKLNAENPSPYYQQMIAAKEPLANRDAPLAFVLQLDLAAAAAAGPVDPDIPTDGRLLVFFDLVLLPWFGEQQEEKAFSLLYLPAAQTELKRRPVPDLGMALWGERHEGDTDEQAMRLPSARIDPTFSFTLPGDGSYPMLTRYPYPQEPPHRAWLDALTSGPGDGCQLYGWPNFVQSDPGIDLGAEDVKFDLPRNDDYIRTISGLAGPIENWIPLLTITGYASDGVDFNGGYYVMIRRTDLRNKDFSKAVIVYQTD
;
A
#
# COMPACT_ATOMS: atom_id res chain seq x y z
N MET A 1 -30.25 -5.85 44.82
CA MET A 1 -31.28 -5.04 44.12
C MET A 1 -30.82 -3.59 44.26
N HIS A 2 -30.45 -2.81 43.24
CA HIS A 2 -30.72 -2.82 41.82
C HIS A 2 -29.46 -2.47 41.02
N THR A 3 -29.38 -3.09 39.86
CA THR A 3 -28.41 -2.95 38.77
C THR A 3 -28.82 -1.87 37.77
N LYS A 4 -27.81 -1.32 37.06
CA LYS A 4 -27.74 -0.83 35.66
C LYS A 4 -27.36 0.66 35.48
N PRO A 5 -26.74 1.04 34.33
CA PRO A 5 -25.86 0.26 33.45
C PRO A 5 -24.55 0.97 33.07
N LEU A 6 -23.59 0.17 32.60
CA LEU A 6 -22.39 0.58 31.90
C LEU A 6 -22.73 1.37 30.62
N ALA A 7 -22.08 2.51 30.44
CA ALA A 7 -21.92 3.15 29.14
C ALA A 7 -20.64 2.62 28.47
N PRO A 8 -20.64 2.34 27.15
CA PRO A 8 -19.44 1.95 26.44
C PRO A 8 -18.57 3.20 26.22
N ARG A 9 -17.44 3.30 26.92
CA ARG A 9 -16.39 4.28 26.58
C ARG A 9 -15.57 3.73 25.43
N LEU A 10 -15.96 4.09 24.20
CA LEU A 10 -15.09 4.07 23.02
C LEU A 10 -13.96 5.07 23.27
N PHE A 11 -12.77 4.57 23.62
CA PHE A 11 -11.56 5.39 23.71
C PHE A 11 -10.87 5.38 22.35
N TYR A 12 -10.93 6.53 21.67
CA TYR A 12 -10.11 6.89 20.53
C TYR A 12 -8.62 6.65 20.85
N ARG A 13 -7.98 5.71 20.13
CA ARG A 13 -6.57 5.38 20.28
C ARG A 13 -5.72 6.47 19.60
N ARG A 14 -4.87 7.12 20.39
CA ARG A 14 -3.89 8.12 19.97
C ARG A 14 -2.55 7.45 19.66
N SER A 15 -2.16 7.44 18.38
CA SER A 15 -0.77 7.29 17.96
C SER A 15 -0.16 8.68 17.86
N LEU A 16 0.28 9.24 18.99
CA LEU A 16 1.22 10.36 18.98
C LEU A 16 2.62 9.78 18.76
N LEU A 17 3.05 9.77 17.50
CA LEU A 17 4.44 10.00 17.15
C LEU A 17 4.50 11.46 16.71
N ALA A 18 5.19 12.28 17.51
CA ALA A 18 5.43 13.68 17.21
C ALA A 18 6.44 13.77 16.06
N GLY A 19 5.96 13.75 14.82
CA GLY A 19 6.70 14.28 13.67
C GLY A 19 6.45 15.79 13.63
N ALA A 20 7.48 16.57 13.94
CA ALA A 20 7.42 18.01 13.76
C ALA A 20 7.34 18.30 12.25
N ALA A 21 6.18 18.76 11.78
CA ALA A 21 6.00 19.26 10.43
C ALA A 21 6.73 20.60 10.29
N GLY A 22 8.03 20.54 9.98
CA GLY A 22 8.80 21.67 9.53
C GLY A 22 8.48 21.97 8.07
N PHE A 23 7.70 23.01 7.83
CA PHE A 23 7.54 23.61 6.51
C PHE A 23 8.92 24.03 5.97
N LEU A 24 9.42 23.32 4.96
CA LEU A 24 10.44 23.85 4.06
C LEU A 24 9.77 24.16 2.73
N ALA A 25 9.86 25.44 2.34
CA ALA A 25 9.44 25.93 1.05
C ALA A 25 10.20 25.18 -0.06
N PHE A 26 9.48 24.43 -0.89
CA PHE A 26 10.04 23.82 -2.09
C PHE A 26 10.30 24.91 -3.12
N GLY A 27 11.57 25.29 -3.25
CA GLY A 27 12.08 25.98 -4.42
C GLY A 27 12.11 25.01 -5.59
N ASN A 28 11.50 25.43 -6.71
CA ASN A 28 11.50 24.73 -7.99
C ASN A 28 12.92 24.31 -8.40
N ALA A 29 13.17 23.01 -8.39
CA ALA A 29 14.26 22.38 -9.11
C ALA A 29 13.67 21.29 -10.01
N THR A 30 13.03 21.72 -11.09
CA THR A 30 12.78 20.88 -12.27
C THR A 30 14.13 20.52 -12.87
N GLY A 31 14.62 19.31 -12.60
CA GLY A 31 15.91 18.85 -13.10
C GLY A 31 16.09 17.34 -12.95
N THR A 32 15.70 16.59 -13.97
CA THR A 32 16.31 15.31 -14.40
C THR A 32 16.84 14.37 -13.29
N PHE A 33 15.94 13.60 -12.67
CA PHE A 33 16.29 12.40 -11.90
C PHE A 33 15.73 11.10 -12.49
N ALA A 34 15.37 11.08 -13.78
CA ALA A 34 15.21 9.83 -14.53
C ALA A 34 16.59 9.26 -14.92
N GLN A 35 17.45 9.02 -13.94
CA GLN A 35 18.55 8.09 -14.15
C GLN A 35 17.89 6.73 -14.36
N GLN A 36 18.06 6.13 -15.55
CA GLN A 36 17.52 4.82 -15.91
C GLN A 36 17.94 3.77 -14.86
N ARG A 37 17.16 3.63 -13.78
CA ARG A 37 17.33 2.52 -12.84
C ARG A 37 16.89 1.27 -13.60
N LYS A 38 17.82 0.34 -13.75
CA LYS A 38 17.60 -0.92 -14.48
C LYS A 38 16.59 -1.76 -13.68
N ALA A 39 15.56 -2.27 -14.34
CA ALA A 39 14.64 -3.23 -13.72
C ALA A 39 15.42 -4.47 -13.23
N GLY A 40 15.13 -4.90 -12.00
CA GLY A 40 15.78 -6.05 -11.37
C GLY A 40 17.16 -5.77 -10.75
N PRO A 41 17.74 -6.79 -10.07
CA PRO A 41 17.62 -8.20 -10.45
C PRO A 41 16.34 -8.89 -9.95
N TYR A 42 15.78 -9.75 -10.81
CA TYR A 42 14.69 -10.67 -10.49
C TYR A 42 15.22 -12.10 -10.48
N PHE A 43 14.89 -12.87 -9.45
CA PHE A 43 15.44 -14.20 -9.20
C PHE A 43 14.41 -15.26 -9.55
N LYS A 44 14.64 -15.97 -10.67
CA LYS A 44 13.70 -16.98 -11.19
C LYS A 44 13.78 -18.31 -10.43
N SER A 45 14.82 -18.48 -9.63
CA SER A 45 15.02 -19.66 -8.80
C SER A 45 15.72 -19.30 -7.48
N LYS A 46 15.60 -20.20 -6.51
CA LYS A 46 16.37 -20.09 -5.26
C LYS A 46 17.88 -20.24 -5.49
N ASP A 47 18.30 -20.90 -6.57
CA ASP A 47 19.71 -21.03 -6.93
C ASP A 47 20.28 -19.71 -7.45
N GLU A 48 19.53 -18.97 -8.29
CA GLU A 48 19.90 -17.62 -8.71
C GLU A 48 19.99 -16.66 -7.52
N LEU A 49 19.04 -16.76 -6.58
CA LEU A 49 19.05 -16.00 -5.34
C LEU A 49 20.27 -16.36 -4.46
N ASP A 50 20.60 -17.65 -4.29
CA ASP A 50 21.79 -18.10 -3.54
C ASP A 50 23.09 -17.57 -4.17
N GLN A 51 23.20 -17.65 -5.50
CA GLN A 51 24.36 -17.15 -6.24
C GLN A 51 24.52 -15.65 -6.07
N SER A 52 23.43 -14.88 -6.10
CA SER A 52 23.43 -13.45 -5.84
C SER A 52 23.90 -13.13 -4.43
N LEU A 53 23.33 -13.78 -3.40
CA LEU A 53 23.78 -13.62 -2.02
C LEU A 53 25.27 -13.97 -1.85
N LYS A 54 25.74 -15.05 -2.50
CA LYS A 54 27.15 -15.45 -2.47
C LYS A 54 28.06 -14.39 -3.08
N ALA A 55 27.64 -13.75 -4.18
CA ALA A 55 28.39 -12.67 -4.82
C ALA A 55 28.53 -11.43 -3.92
N PHE A 56 27.58 -11.21 -3.00
CA PHE A 56 27.63 -10.17 -1.97
C PHE A 56 28.36 -10.61 -0.68
N GLY A 57 29.01 -11.78 -0.69
CA GLY A 57 29.81 -12.25 0.44
C GLY A 57 29.02 -12.86 1.61
N VAL A 58 27.71 -13.10 1.44
CA VAL A 58 26.88 -13.73 2.48
C VAL A 58 27.36 -15.15 2.74
N GLY A 59 27.62 -15.51 4.00
CA GLY A 59 28.15 -16.82 4.41
C GLY A 59 27.22 -18.00 4.09
N SER A 60 27.77 -19.20 3.88
CA SER A 60 26.99 -20.38 3.47
C SER A 60 25.86 -20.76 4.44
N TRP A 61 26.11 -20.65 5.76
CA TRP A 61 25.11 -20.89 6.79
C TRP A 61 23.96 -19.87 6.74
N ASP A 62 24.30 -18.59 6.58
CA ASP A 62 23.31 -17.52 6.47
C ASP A 62 22.48 -17.66 5.20
N ARG A 63 23.10 -17.93 4.05
CA ARG A 63 22.37 -18.19 2.80
C ARG A 63 21.40 -19.36 2.94
N SER A 64 21.84 -20.48 3.53
CA SER A 64 20.94 -21.61 3.81
C SER A 64 19.75 -21.22 4.68
N SER A 65 19.97 -20.36 5.68
CA SER A 65 18.89 -19.87 6.54
C SER A 65 17.97 -18.87 5.84
N LEU A 66 18.49 -18.02 4.97
CA LEU A 66 17.74 -17.01 4.23
C LEU A 66 16.88 -17.66 3.13
N LEU A 67 17.40 -18.65 2.40
CA LEU A 67 16.66 -19.36 1.35
C LEU A 67 15.44 -20.14 1.86
N LYS A 68 15.41 -20.49 3.16
CA LYS A 68 14.22 -21.04 3.83
C LYS A 68 13.13 -20.00 4.03
N GLN A 69 13.50 -18.72 4.13
CA GLN A 69 12.58 -17.59 4.23
C GLN A 69 12.19 -17.00 2.87
N ALA A 70 12.86 -17.40 1.78
CA ALA A 70 12.54 -16.92 0.45
C ALA A 70 11.08 -17.19 0.06
N ARG A 71 10.37 -16.15 -0.34
CA ARG A 71 8.97 -16.20 -0.78
C ARG A 71 8.87 -15.94 -2.29
N PRO A 72 8.02 -16.69 -3.02
CA PRO A 72 7.67 -16.31 -4.38
C PRO A 72 6.94 -14.97 -4.36
N THR A 73 7.16 -14.15 -5.37
CA THR A 73 6.46 -12.88 -5.58
C THR A 73 6.24 -12.65 -7.08
N THR A 74 5.28 -11.79 -7.37
CA THR A 74 5.10 -11.23 -8.70
C THR A 74 5.37 -9.74 -8.63
N ILE A 75 6.50 -9.30 -9.18
CA ILE A 75 6.81 -7.89 -9.39
C ILE A 75 5.86 -7.36 -10.47
N LEU A 76 5.28 -6.21 -10.21
CA LEU A 76 4.28 -5.57 -11.06
C LEU A 76 4.94 -4.41 -11.81
N SER A 77 5.83 -4.75 -12.73
CA SER A 77 6.52 -3.78 -13.60
C SER A 77 5.50 -3.02 -14.43
N SER A 78 5.60 -1.69 -14.42
CA SER A 78 4.64 -0.82 -15.07
C SER A 78 5.26 0.00 -16.19
N THR A 79 4.45 0.30 -17.21
CA THR A 79 4.79 1.18 -18.33
C THR A 79 3.64 2.17 -18.52
N ALA A 80 3.96 3.48 -18.50
CA ALA A 80 3.00 4.53 -18.75
C ALA A 80 2.31 4.30 -20.10
N LEU A 81 0.98 4.31 -20.11
CA LEU A 81 0.18 4.09 -21.31
C LEU A 81 -1.17 4.78 -21.13
N GLU A 82 -1.69 5.38 -22.20
CA GLU A 82 -3.04 5.94 -22.20
C GLU A 82 -4.06 4.85 -21.85
N ASP A 83 -5.02 5.19 -20.99
CA ASP A 83 -5.95 4.19 -20.43
C ASP A 83 -6.72 3.46 -21.54
N LYS A 84 -7.15 4.18 -22.58
CA LYS A 84 -7.84 3.62 -23.76
C LYS A 84 -7.02 2.56 -24.53
N ASP A 85 -5.70 2.62 -24.42
CA ASP A 85 -4.78 1.72 -25.13
C ASP A 85 -4.42 0.49 -24.27
N ILE A 86 -4.82 0.47 -22.99
CA ILE A 86 -4.74 -0.71 -22.12
C ILE A 86 -5.93 -1.64 -22.41
N PRO A 87 -5.70 -2.92 -22.76
CA PRO A 87 -6.78 -3.88 -23.00
C PRO A 87 -7.71 -4.03 -21.80
N LEU A 88 -9.01 -4.24 -22.05
CA LEU A 88 -9.98 -4.51 -20.98
C LEU A 88 -9.56 -5.71 -20.15
N GLY A 89 -9.53 -5.53 -18.84
CA GLY A 89 -9.14 -6.54 -17.86
C GLY A 89 -7.63 -6.72 -17.69
N ALA A 90 -6.79 -6.05 -18.47
CA ALA A 90 -5.34 -6.13 -18.25
C ALA A 90 -4.96 -5.51 -16.90
N SER A 91 -3.89 -6.01 -16.28
CA SER A 91 -3.32 -5.41 -15.07
C SER A 91 -2.90 -3.96 -15.36
N LYS A 92 -3.24 -3.04 -14.46
CA LYS A 92 -2.86 -1.63 -14.55
C LYS A 92 -2.96 -0.92 -13.21
N ILE A 93 -2.28 0.20 -13.11
CA ILE A 93 -2.40 1.19 -12.04
C ILE A 93 -2.90 2.50 -12.66
N GLY A 94 -3.81 3.18 -11.98
CA GLY A 94 -4.50 4.37 -12.48
C GLY A 94 -5.42 4.13 -13.67
N GLY A 95 -5.92 5.21 -14.26
CA GLY A 95 -7.00 5.17 -15.25
C GLY A 95 -8.36 4.84 -14.61
N ALA A 96 -9.25 4.22 -15.39
CA ALA A 96 -10.57 3.77 -14.95
C ALA A 96 -10.61 2.24 -14.73
N PRO A 97 -11.26 1.70 -13.69
CA PRO A 97 -11.31 0.25 -13.46
C PRO A 97 -12.12 -0.48 -14.54
N ASP A 98 -11.74 -1.73 -14.82
CA ASP A 98 -12.53 -2.63 -15.66
C ASP A 98 -13.33 -3.58 -14.76
N MET A 99 -14.64 -3.35 -14.66
CA MET A 99 -15.53 -4.13 -13.79
C MET A 99 -16.94 -4.22 -14.41
N PRO A 100 -17.74 -5.24 -14.03
CA PRO A 100 -19.12 -5.37 -14.50
C PRO A 100 -19.99 -4.16 -14.16
N GLU A 101 -21.07 -3.97 -14.92
CA GLU A 101 -21.95 -2.81 -14.77
C GLU A 101 -22.75 -2.81 -13.46
N GLU A 102 -23.09 -4.01 -13.01
CA GLU A 102 -23.79 -4.33 -11.77
C GLU A 102 -22.92 -4.22 -10.52
N THR A 103 -21.60 -4.12 -10.66
CA THR A 103 -20.71 -3.96 -9.52
C THR A 103 -20.80 -2.51 -9.02
N ASP A 104 -21.20 -2.36 -7.77
CA ASP A 104 -21.25 -1.06 -7.10
C ASP A 104 -19.84 -0.46 -6.98
N TRP A 105 -19.75 0.86 -7.16
CA TRP A 105 -18.52 1.59 -6.93
C TRP A 105 -18.24 1.67 -5.41
N PRO A 106 -17.03 1.35 -4.92
CA PRO A 106 -16.71 1.45 -3.50
C PRO A 106 -16.85 2.88 -2.95
N MET A 107 -17.58 3.02 -1.85
CA MET A 107 -17.87 4.30 -1.20
C MET A 107 -17.29 4.33 0.21
N ARG A 108 -16.67 5.44 0.59
CA ARG A 108 -16.38 5.76 2.00
C ARG A 108 -17.56 6.44 2.68
N LYS A 109 -17.58 6.36 4.01
CA LYS A 109 -18.43 7.14 4.91
C LYS A 109 -17.84 8.53 5.18
N PRO A 110 -18.54 9.41 5.92
CA PRO A 110 -17.97 10.69 6.34
C PRO A 110 -16.65 10.47 7.09
N SER A 111 -15.62 11.23 6.72
CA SER A 111 -14.26 10.98 7.18
C SER A 111 -13.88 11.84 8.37
N SER A 112 -13.47 11.21 9.47
CA SER A 112 -12.87 11.87 10.63
C SER A 112 -11.48 12.39 10.31
N SER A 113 -10.67 11.70 9.49
CA SER A 113 -9.42 12.25 8.95
C SER A 113 -9.66 13.58 8.24
N GLY A 114 -10.61 13.60 7.30
CA GLY A 114 -10.94 14.81 6.56
C GLY A 114 -11.44 15.94 7.46
N LYS A 115 -12.24 15.64 8.48
CA LYS A 115 -12.70 16.64 9.45
C LYS A 115 -11.55 17.24 10.25
N ARG A 116 -10.60 16.40 10.69
CA ARG A 116 -9.40 16.86 11.41
C ARG A 116 -8.51 17.71 10.50
N ASP A 117 -8.34 17.33 9.24
CA ASP A 117 -7.59 18.13 8.27
C ASP A 117 -8.24 19.52 8.07
N VAL A 118 -9.56 19.58 7.95
CA VAL A 118 -10.30 20.85 7.88
C VAL A 118 -10.09 21.71 9.14
N GLU A 119 -10.06 21.11 10.34
CA GLU A 119 -9.74 21.82 11.58
C GLU A 119 -8.31 22.37 11.60
N VAL A 120 -7.33 21.60 11.13
CA VAL A 120 -5.94 22.04 10.98
C VAL A 120 -5.85 23.21 9.98
N LEU A 121 -6.49 23.11 8.82
CA LEU A 121 -6.53 24.18 7.83
C LEU A 121 -7.15 25.46 8.37
N ARG A 122 -8.22 25.36 9.17
CA ARG A 122 -8.83 26.52 9.84
C ARG A 122 -7.87 27.20 10.80
N LYS A 123 -7.13 26.42 11.59
CA LYS A 123 -6.12 26.94 12.50
C LYS A 123 -5.00 27.65 11.74
N LEU A 124 -4.46 27.03 10.70
CA LEU A 124 -3.43 27.63 9.84
C LEU A 124 -3.91 28.93 9.18
N ASN A 125 -5.14 28.97 8.68
CA ASN A 125 -5.73 30.17 8.10
C ASN A 125 -5.98 31.28 9.14
N ALA A 126 -6.25 30.93 10.39
CA ALA A 126 -6.39 31.93 11.46
C ALA A 126 -5.04 32.53 11.85
N GLU A 127 -3.97 31.72 11.85
CA GLU A 127 -2.59 32.14 12.15
C GLU A 127 -1.96 32.93 11.00
N ASN A 128 -2.19 32.51 9.76
CA ASN A 128 -1.69 33.15 8.55
C ASN A 128 -2.74 33.07 7.42
N PRO A 129 -3.67 34.04 7.34
CA PRO A 129 -4.74 34.02 6.35
C PRO A 129 -4.24 33.91 4.91
N SER A 130 -4.75 32.94 4.17
CA SER A 130 -4.39 32.71 2.78
C SER A 130 -5.59 32.23 1.96
N PRO A 131 -5.78 32.73 0.71
CA PRO A 131 -6.79 32.20 -0.21
C PRO A 131 -6.67 30.70 -0.40
N TYR A 132 -5.45 30.14 -0.36
CA TYR A 132 -5.21 28.71 -0.46
C TYR A 132 -5.95 27.93 0.64
N TYR A 133 -5.78 28.30 1.92
CA TYR A 133 -6.44 27.58 3.01
C TYR A 133 -7.97 27.74 2.94
N GLN A 134 -8.47 28.92 2.58
CA GLN A 134 -9.91 29.15 2.42
C GLN A 134 -10.51 28.24 1.34
N GLN A 135 -9.83 28.11 0.19
CA GLN A 135 -10.24 27.22 -0.89
C GLN A 135 -10.21 25.75 -0.45
N MET A 136 -9.15 25.32 0.21
CA MET A 136 -9.02 23.95 0.71
C MET A 136 -10.08 23.60 1.74
N ILE A 137 -10.42 24.51 2.66
CA ILE A 137 -11.51 24.34 3.63
C ILE A 137 -12.84 24.19 2.89
N ALA A 138 -13.15 25.11 1.96
CA ALA A 138 -14.40 25.10 1.20
C ALA A 138 -14.57 23.82 0.37
N ALA A 139 -13.47 23.26 -0.15
CA ALA A 139 -13.49 22.00 -0.89
C ALA A 139 -13.58 20.77 0.03
N LYS A 140 -12.73 20.66 1.06
CA LYS A 140 -12.62 19.46 1.89
C LYS A 140 -13.75 19.31 2.91
N GLU A 141 -14.29 20.39 3.45
CA GLU A 141 -15.34 20.33 4.47
C GLU A 141 -16.62 19.59 4.01
N PRO A 142 -17.24 19.93 2.88
CA PRO A 142 -18.41 19.18 2.42
C PRO A 142 -18.07 17.71 2.12
N LEU A 143 -16.87 17.43 1.58
CA LEU A 143 -16.42 16.06 1.26
C LEU A 143 -16.20 15.20 2.50
N ALA A 144 -15.66 15.77 3.57
CA ALA A 144 -15.43 15.07 4.83
C ALA A 144 -16.74 14.74 5.57
N ASN A 145 -17.83 15.43 5.27
CA ASN A 145 -19.13 15.28 5.94
C ASN A 145 -20.14 14.40 5.20
N ARG A 146 -19.78 13.82 4.05
CA ARG A 146 -20.67 12.96 3.24
C ARG A 146 -20.02 11.65 2.83
N ASP A 147 -20.87 10.71 2.43
CA ASP A 147 -20.43 9.55 1.65
C ASP A 147 -19.83 10.01 0.32
N ALA A 148 -18.72 9.40 -0.09
CA ALA A 148 -18.03 9.75 -1.33
C ALA A 148 -17.40 8.50 -1.97
N PRO A 149 -17.27 8.48 -3.30
CA PRO A 149 -16.58 7.40 -4.00
C PRO A 149 -15.10 7.33 -3.62
N LEU A 150 -14.57 6.12 -3.55
CA LEU A 150 -13.12 5.89 -3.43
C LEU A 150 -12.44 6.04 -4.79
N ALA A 151 -11.18 6.46 -4.79
CA ALA A 151 -10.37 6.48 -5.99
C ALA A 151 -9.98 5.06 -6.40
N PHE A 152 -10.00 4.76 -7.69
CA PHE A 152 -9.40 3.54 -8.22
C PHE A 152 -7.88 3.69 -8.20
N VAL A 153 -7.19 2.69 -7.65
CA VAL A 153 -5.73 2.67 -7.55
C VAL A 153 -5.16 1.68 -8.55
N LEU A 154 -5.50 0.39 -8.45
CA LEU A 154 -4.85 -0.68 -9.20
C LEU A 154 -5.83 -1.81 -9.49
N GLN A 155 -5.70 -2.44 -10.67
CA GLN A 155 -6.29 -3.74 -10.95
C GLN A 155 -5.22 -4.74 -11.37
N LEU A 156 -5.34 -5.99 -10.90
CA LEU A 156 -4.40 -7.06 -11.18
C LEU A 156 -5.13 -8.29 -11.71
N ASP A 157 -4.83 -8.68 -12.94
CA ASP A 157 -5.21 -9.97 -13.51
C ASP A 157 -4.38 -11.09 -12.87
N LEU A 158 -5.03 -11.92 -12.07
CA LEU A 158 -4.36 -13.01 -11.35
C LEU A 158 -3.96 -14.16 -12.26
N ALA A 159 -4.63 -14.34 -13.41
CA ALA A 159 -4.22 -15.34 -14.40
C ALA A 159 -2.89 -14.93 -15.06
N ALA A 160 -2.74 -13.65 -15.38
CA ALA A 160 -1.47 -13.11 -15.88
C ALA A 160 -0.35 -13.22 -14.84
N ALA A 161 -0.64 -12.94 -13.57
CA ALA A 161 0.32 -13.10 -12.47
C ALA A 161 0.76 -14.56 -12.30
N ALA A 162 -0.18 -15.50 -12.31
CA ALA A 162 0.10 -16.93 -12.21
C ALA A 162 0.86 -17.48 -13.44
N ALA A 163 0.63 -16.90 -14.62
CA ALA A 163 1.36 -17.28 -15.83
C ALA A 163 2.83 -16.81 -15.81
N ALA A 164 3.16 -15.76 -15.07
CA ALA A 164 4.53 -15.25 -14.95
C ALA A 164 5.45 -16.18 -14.15
N GLY A 165 4.90 -16.98 -13.23
CA GLY A 165 5.63 -17.95 -12.44
C GLY A 165 4.87 -18.41 -11.19
N PRO A 166 5.51 -19.20 -10.32
CA PRO A 166 4.89 -19.69 -9.09
C PRO A 166 4.33 -18.55 -8.23
N VAL A 167 3.07 -18.66 -7.83
CA VAL A 167 2.45 -17.78 -6.83
C VAL A 167 2.29 -18.54 -5.52
N ASP A 168 2.05 -17.81 -4.43
CA ASP A 168 1.70 -18.43 -3.17
C ASP A 168 0.40 -19.26 -3.31
N PRO A 169 0.34 -20.49 -2.78
CA PRO A 169 -0.77 -21.42 -3.02
C PRO A 169 -2.12 -20.95 -2.48
N ASP A 170 -2.14 -19.99 -1.54
CA ASP A 170 -3.40 -19.46 -1.00
C ASP A 170 -3.92 -18.26 -1.82
N ILE A 171 -3.13 -17.72 -2.76
CA ILE A 171 -3.58 -16.66 -3.67
C ILE A 171 -4.36 -17.30 -4.84
N PRO A 172 -5.55 -16.79 -5.21
CA PRO A 172 -6.26 -17.28 -6.39
C PRO A 172 -5.41 -17.12 -7.65
N THR A 173 -5.44 -18.10 -8.54
CA THR A 173 -4.70 -18.09 -9.81
C THR A 173 -5.51 -17.52 -10.97
N ASP A 174 -6.73 -17.05 -10.70
CA ASP A 174 -7.66 -16.50 -11.68
C ASP A 174 -8.53 -15.39 -11.07
N GLY A 175 -9.21 -14.64 -11.94
CA GLY A 175 -9.98 -13.47 -11.56
C GLY A 175 -9.11 -12.22 -11.44
N ARG A 176 -9.66 -11.19 -10.80
CA ARG A 176 -9.04 -9.87 -10.73
C ARG A 176 -9.16 -9.27 -9.34
N LEU A 177 -8.06 -8.73 -8.84
CA LEU A 177 -8.09 -7.85 -7.67
C LEU A 177 -8.21 -6.40 -8.14
N LEU A 178 -9.07 -5.62 -7.48
CA LEU A 178 -9.18 -4.17 -7.69
C LEU A 178 -9.03 -3.46 -6.34
N VAL A 179 -8.13 -2.48 -6.32
CA VAL A 179 -7.77 -1.69 -5.14
C VAL A 179 -8.40 -0.32 -5.27
N PHE A 180 -9.16 0.06 -4.25
CA PHE A 180 -9.74 1.39 -4.10
C PHE A 180 -9.33 1.99 -2.76
N PHE A 181 -9.00 3.28 -2.76
CA PHE A 181 -8.57 4.00 -1.56
C PHE A 181 -8.97 5.48 -1.60
N ASP A 182 -9.16 6.09 -0.43
CA ASP A 182 -9.43 7.51 -0.32
C ASP A 182 -8.14 8.33 -0.48
N LEU A 183 -7.76 8.57 -1.74
CA LEU A 183 -6.65 9.44 -2.11
C LEU A 183 -6.97 10.94 -1.98
N VAL A 184 -8.21 11.32 -1.65
CA VAL A 184 -8.60 12.73 -1.50
C VAL A 184 -8.35 13.22 -0.08
N LEU A 185 -8.79 12.45 0.92
CA LEU A 185 -8.63 12.82 2.33
C LEU A 185 -7.51 12.06 3.05
N LEU A 186 -6.89 11.09 2.37
CA LEU A 186 -5.69 10.37 2.81
C LEU A 186 -5.74 10.00 4.30
N PRO A 187 -6.70 9.16 4.71
CA PRO A 187 -6.83 8.79 6.11
C PRO A 187 -5.60 8.03 6.59
N TRP A 188 -5.05 8.52 7.70
CA TRP A 188 -4.00 7.85 8.45
C TRP A 188 -4.55 6.59 9.15
N PHE A 189 -3.66 5.77 9.70
CA PHE A 189 -3.96 4.48 10.30
C PHE A 189 -5.21 4.42 11.19
N GLY A 190 -5.98 3.33 11.06
CA GLY A 190 -7.12 2.98 11.92
C GLY A 190 -8.47 3.53 11.46
N GLU A 191 -8.52 4.73 10.92
CA GLU A 191 -9.76 5.37 10.44
C GLU A 191 -10.30 4.72 9.17
N GLN A 192 -9.43 4.02 8.45
CA GLN A 192 -9.73 3.40 7.17
C GLN A 192 -10.76 2.28 7.26
N GLN A 193 -10.84 1.56 8.39
CA GLN A 193 -11.74 0.41 8.53
C GLN A 193 -13.16 0.85 8.88
N GLU A 194 -13.34 1.69 9.90
CA GLU A 194 -14.67 2.15 10.31
C GLU A 194 -15.33 3.02 9.21
N GLU A 195 -14.54 3.86 8.55
CA GLU A 195 -15.02 4.78 7.51
C GLU A 195 -15.06 4.15 6.13
N LYS A 196 -14.58 2.91 5.99
CA LYS A 196 -14.44 2.20 4.71
C LYS A 196 -13.67 3.03 3.68
N ALA A 197 -12.57 3.64 4.10
CA ALA A 197 -11.71 4.43 3.22
C ALA A 197 -10.84 3.58 2.28
N PHE A 198 -10.93 2.25 2.42
CA PHE A 198 -10.24 1.26 1.61
C PHE A 198 -11.22 0.16 1.19
N SER A 199 -11.06 -0.35 -0.02
CA SER A 199 -11.77 -1.53 -0.49
C SER A 199 -10.89 -2.36 -1.42
N LEU A 200 -10.80 -3.66 -1.14
CA LEU A 200 -10.22 -4.65 -2.04
C LEU A 200 -11.34 -5.52 -2.61
N LEU A 201 -11.59 -5.39 -3.91
CA LEU A 201 -12.57 -6.23 -4.60
C LEU A 201 -11.86 -7.40 -5.27
N TYR A 202 -12.47 -8.58 -5.20
CA TYR A 202 -12.10 -9.73 -6.01
C TYR A 202 -13.25 -10.05 -6.98
N LEU A 203 -12.96 -9.95 -8.28
CA LEU A 203 -13.89 -10.31 -9.34
C LEU A 203 -13.50 -11.71 -9.86
N PRO A 204 -14.33 -12.74 -9.66
CA PRO A 204 -14.05 -14.08 -10.16
C PRO A 204 -13.99 -14.11 -11.69
N ALA A 205 -13.17 -15.01 -12.27
CA ALA A 205 -12.98 -15.11 -13.72
C ALA A 205 -14.28 -15.37 -14.52
N ALA A 206 -15.31 -15.95 -13.88
CA ALA A 206 -16.61 -16.21 -14.49
C ALA A 206 -17.41 -14.92 -14.81
N GLN A 207 -17.02 -13.76 -14.26
CA GLN A 207 -17.59 -12.47 -14.63
C GLN A 207 -16.93 -11.98 -15.92
N THR A 208 -17.60 -12.19 -17.06
CA THR A 208 -17.01 -11.99 -18.38
C THR A 208 -17.32 -10.64 -19.04
N GLU A 209 -18.37 -9.94 -18.62
CA GLU A 209 -18.77 -8.66 -19.23
C GLU A 209 -18.14 -7.46 -18.51
N LEU A 210 -16.82 -7.34 -18.65
CA LEU A 210 -16.08 -6.19 -18.13
C LEU A 210 -16.38 -4.95 -18.97
N LYS A 211 -16.63 -3.83 -18.30
CA LYS A 211 -16.67 -2.50 -18.91
C LYS A 211 -15.67 -1.59 -18.20
N ARG A 212 -15.04 -0.70 -18.95
CA ARG A 212 -14.28 0.39 -18.38
C ARG A 212 -15.25 1.36 -17.73
N ARG A 213 -15.26 1.45 -16.40
CA ARG A 213 -16.22 2.26 -15.66
C ARG A 213 -15.71 3.70 -15.56
N PRO A 214 -16.47 4.70 -16.02
CA PRO A 214 -16.06 6.10 -15.87
C PRO A 214 -15.84 6.43 -14.41
N VAL A 215 -14.82 7.23 -14.12
CA VAL A 215 -14.51 7.62 -12.75
C VAL A 215 -15.60 8.58 -12.26
N PRO A 216 -16.26 8.31 -11.13
CA PRO A 216 -17.27 9.21 -10.58
C PRO A 216 -16.62 10.49 -10.05
N ASP A 217 -17.44 11.51 -9.81
CA ASP A 217 -16.97 12.75 -9.18
C ASP A 217 -16.46 12.48 -7.76
N LEU A 218 -15.13 12.54 -7.60
CA LEU A 218 -14.44 12.42 -6.31
C LEU A 218 -14.48 13.74 -5.51
N GLY A 219 -14.90 14.84 -6.15
CA GLY A 219 -14.99 16.18 -5.60
C GLY A 219 -13.69 16.97 -5.61
N MET A 220 -12.54 16.32 -5.78
CA MET A 220 -11.22 16.94 -5.86
C MET A 220 -10.28 16.11 -6.75
N ALA A 221 -9.31 16.80 -7.35
CA ALA A 221 -8.22 16.15 -8.06
C ALA A 221 -7.37 15.28 -7.12
N LEU A 222 -6.81 14.17 -7.63
CA LEU A 222 -6.02 13.23 -6.84
C LEU A 222 -4.54 13.60 -6.72
N TRP A 223 -4.01 14.35 -7.69
CA TRP A 223 -2.58 14.66 -7.75
C TRP A 223 -2.33 15.97 -8.49
N GLY A 224 -1.27 16.66 -8.07
CA GLY A 224 -0.70 17.82 -8.75
C GLY A 224 -1.60 19.07 -8.84
N GLU A 225 -1.06 20.11 -9.45
CA GLU A 225 -1.87 21.15 -10.06
C GLU A 225 -2.46 20.58 -11.35
N ARG A 226 -3.77 20.75 -11.54
CA ARG A 226 -4.46 20.36 -12.76
C ARG A 226 -3.72 20.92 -13.97
N HIS A 227 -3.33 20.08 -14.92
CA HIS A 227 -2.69 20.58 -16.13
C HIS A 227 -3.71 21.35 -16.98
N GLU A 228 -3.25 22.40 -17.65
CA GLU A 228 -4.10 23.17 -18.56
C GLU A 228 -4.63 22.24 -19.66
N GLY A 229 -5.96 22.08 -19.73
CA GLY A 229 -6.63 21.20 -20.68
C GLY A 229 -7.11 19.86 -20.11
N ASP A 230 -6.74 19.49 -18.88
CA ASP A 230 -7.26 18.28 -18.24
C ASP A 230 -8.77 18.41 -17.99
N THR A 231 -9.52 17.37 -18.33
CA THR A 231 -10.91 17.20 -17.90
C THR A 231 -11.00 16.94 -16.40
N ASP A 232 -12.17 17.18 -15.80
CA ASP A 232 -12.39 16.88 -14.37
C ASP A 232 -12.14 15.39 -14.07
N GLU A 233 -12.57 14.50 -14.97
CA GLU A 233 -12.35 13.05 -14.84
C GLU A 233 -10.85 12.68 -14.83
N GLN A 234 -10.05 13.32 -15.70
CA GLN A 234 -8.60 13.09 -15.75
C GLN A 234 -7.91 13.53 -14.46
N ALA A 235 -8.31 14.69 -13.90
CA ALA A 235 -7.75 15.18 -12.64
C ALA A 235 -8.12 14.28 -11.45
N MET A 236 -9.25 13.57 -11.53
CA MET A 236 -9.78 12.69 -10.48
C MET A 236 -9.33 11.23 -10.60
N ARG A 237 -8.38 10.91 -11.48
CA ARG A 237 -7.82 9.55 -11.59
C ARG A 237 -6.30 9.61 -11.62
N LEU A 238 -5.63 8.60 -11.06
CA LEU A 238 -4.19 8.46 -11.23
C LEU A 238 -3.85 8.29 -12.74
N PRO A 239 -2.72 8.83 -13.24
CA PRO A 239 -2.25 8.52 -14.59
C PRO A 239 -2.14 7.01 -14.78
N SER A 240 -2.57 6.54 -15.94
CA SER A 240 -2.62 5.10 -16.21
C SER A 240 -1.25 4.56 -16.62
N ALA A 241 -0.93 3.38 -16.11
CA ALA A 241 0.19 2.58 -16.56
C ALA A 241 -0.24 1.11 -16.65
N ARG A 242 0.12 0.47 -17.76
CA ARG A 242 -0.04 -0.99 -17.92
C ARG A 242 0.93 -1.69 -16.98
N ILE A 243 0.49 -2.77 -16.36
CA ILE A 243 1.33 -3.65 -15.55
C ILE A 243 1.60 -4.95 -16.31
N ASP A 244 2.87 -5.35 -16.38
CA ASP A 244 3.33 -6.61 -16.90
C ASP A 244 3.94 -7.46 -15.75
N PRO A 245 3.22 -8.48 -15.26
CA PRO A 245 3.67 -9.32 -14.15
C PRO A 245 4.99 -10.05 -14.44
N THR A 246 5.94 -9.97 -13.50
CA THR A 246 7.25 -10.65 -13.58
C THR A 246 7.52 -11.44 -12.30
N PHE A 247 7.80 -12.74 -12.43
CA PHE A 247 8.11 -13.57 -11.28
C PHE A 247 9.50 -13.30 -10.68
N SER A 248 9.60 -13.38 -9.35
CA SER A 248 10.86 -13.37 -8.61
C SER A 248 10.73 -14.09 -7.26
N PHE A 249 11.86 -14.44 -6.64
CA PHE A 249 11.96 -14.70 -5.21
C PHE A 249 12.44 -13.45 -4.47
N THR A 250 11.88 -13.19 -3.30
CA THR A 250 12.30 -12.11 -2.39
C THR A 250 12.72 -12.67 -1.03
N LEU A 251 13.50 -11.88 -0.28
CA LEU A 251 13.94 -12.16 1.08
C LEU A 251 13.47 -11.06 2.03
N PRO A 252 13.28 -11.36 3.33
CA PRO A 252 12.86 -10.36 4.29
C PRO A 252 13.90 -9.23 4.40
N GLY A 253 13.40 -8.01 4.47
CA GLY A 253 14.19 -6.82 4.79
C GLY A 253 14.50 -6.72 6.29
N ASP A 254 15.35 -5.79 6.66
CA ASP A 254 15.68 -5.46 8.06
C ASP A 254 14.45 -5.11 8.90
N GLY A 255 13.50 -4.35 8.35
CA GLY A 255 12.24 -3.99 9.02
C GLY A 255 11.22 -5.14 9.10
N SER A 256 11.47 -6.28 8.45
CA SER A 256 10.57 -7.45 8.49
C SER A 256 10.63 -8.16 9.85
N TYR A 257 9.50 -8.66 10.34
CA TYR A 257 9.41 -9.34 11.64
C TYR A 257 10.50 -10.40 11.92
N PRO A 258 10.80 -11.35 11.01
CA PRO A 258 11.81 -12.37 11.29
C PRO A 258 13.24 -11.82 11.33
N MET A 259 13.52 -10.66 10.69
CA MET A 259 14.83 -10.03 10.76
C MET A 259 14.98 -9.20 12.03
N LEU A 260 13.95 -8.42 12.40
CA LEU A 260 13.94 -7.64 13.64
C LEU A 260 14.18 -8.48 14.89
N THR A 261 13.56 -9.67 14.96
CA THR A 261 13.70 -10.55 16.13
C THR A 261 15.02 -11.30 16.17
N ARG A 262 15.62 -11.60 15.01
CA ARG A 262 16.86 -12.37 14.92
C ARG A 262 18.12 -11.51 14.97
N TYR A 263 18.05 -10.32 14.41
CA TYR A 263 19.14 -9.35 14.34
C TYR A 263 18.66 -8.01 14.93
N PRO A 264 18.41 -7.95 16.25
CA PRO A 264 18.00 -6.71 16.89
C PRO A 264 19.12 -5.68 16.84
N TYR A 265 18.75 -4.40 16.72
CA TYR A 265 19.70 -3.29 16.73
C TYR A 265 20.69 -3.40 17.89
N PRO A 266 22.00 -3.16 17.68
CA PRO A 266 22.63 -2.66 16.46
C PRO A 266 23.10 -3.75 15.47
N GLN A 267 22.66 -5.00 15.62
CA GLN A 267 23.05 -6.07 14.69
C GLN A 267 22.38 -5.85 13.33
N GLU A 268 23.10 -6.14 12.26
CA GLU A 268 22.57 -6.10 10.90
C GLU A 268 22.34 -7.52 10.38
N PRO A 269 21.30 -7.74 9.54
CA PRO A 269 21.14 -9.01 8.87
C PRO A 269 22.30 -9.26 7.90
N PRO A 270 22.72 -10.53 7.71
CA PRO A 270 23.92 -10.87 6.95
C PRO A 270 23.85 -10.50 5.46
N HIS A 271 22.65 -10.23 4.95
CA HIS A 271 22.39 -9.79 3.57
C HIS A 271 22.07 -8.29 3.46
N ARG A 272 22.42 -7.45 4.45
CA ARG A 272 22.13 -5.99 4.40
C ARG A 272 22.70 -5.31 3.15
N ALA A 273 23.98 -5.52 2.85
CA ALA A 273 24.60 -4.97 1.66
C ALA A 273 23.95 -5.48 0.36
N TRP A 274 23.38 -6.69 0.38
CA TRP A 274 22.60 -7.21 -0.75
C TRP A 274 21.26 -6.49 -0.89
N LEU A 275 20.53 -6.24 0.22
CA LEU A 275 19.29 -5.47 0.23
C LEU A 275 19.50 -4.04 -0.29
N ASP A 276 20.53 -3.34 0.19
CA ASP A 276 20.82 -1.96 -0.21
C ASP A 276 21.15 -1.84 -1.71
N ALA A 277 21.68 -2.91 -2.32
CA ALA A 277 21.98 -2.95 -3.74
C ALA A 277 20.76 -3.31 -4.62
N LEU A 278 19.68 -3.83 -4.04
CA LEU A 278 18.43 -4.05 -4.76
C LEU A 278 17.69 -2.72 -4.91
N THR A 279 17.92 -2.07 -6.03
CA THR A 279 17.13 -0.89 -6.41
C THR A 279 16.04 -1.32 -7.38
N SER A 280 14.78 -1.01 -7.05
CA SER A 280 13.68 -1.13 -8.00
C SER A 280 13.81 -0.03 -9.07
N GLY A 281 13.51 -0.38 -10.31
CA GLY A 281 13.26 0.61 -11.35
C GLY A 281 12.05 1.48 -10.97
N PRO A 282 11.88 2.67 -11.56
CA PRO A 282 10.74 3.54 -11.23
C PRO A 282 9.39 2.87 -11.52
N GLY A 283 9.36 1.96 -12.50
CA GLY A 283 8.18 1.17 -12.86
C GLY A 283 7.94 -0.07 -11.98
N ASP A 284 8.84 -0.43 -11.07
CA ASP A 284 8.84 -1.70 -10.34
C ASP A 284 8.51 -1.53 -8.84
N GLY A 285 7.81 -0.45 -8.47
CA GLY A 285 7.41 -0.16 -7.10
C GLY A 285 6.19 -0.96 -6.60
N CYS A 286 5.62 -1.82 -7.44
CA CYS A 286 4.46 -2.63 -7.07
C CYS A 286 4.81 -4.12 -7.05
N GLN A 287 4.24 -4.87 -6.10
CA GLN A 287 4.39 -6.33 -6.04
C GLN A 287 3.15 -7.02 -5.46
N LEU A 288 2.89 -8.24 -5.92
CA LEU A 288 1.97 -9.21 -5.32
C LEU A 288 2.77 -10.17 -4.44
N TYR A 289 2.44 -10.19 -3.15
CA TYR A 289 3.04 -11.05 -2.13
C TYR A 289 4.57 -10.92 -2.01
N GLY A 290 5.21 -11.87 -1.35
CA GLY A 290 6.66 -11.88 -1.12
C GLY A 290 7.06 -11.18 0.17
N TRP A 291 8.26 -10.58 0.13
CA TRP A 291 8.78 -9.68 1.14
C TRP A 291 8.94 -8.30 0.51
N PRO A 292 8.07 -7.34 0.82
CA PRO A 292 8.25 -5.97 0.36
C PRO A 292 9.35 -5.28 1.16
N ASN A 293 9.86 -4.18 0.61
CA ASN A 293 10.64 -3.24 1.40
C ASN A 293 9.66 -2.33 2.17
N PHE A 294 9.63 -2.48 3.50
CA PHE A 294 8.84 -1.61 4.36
C PHE A 294 9.57 -0.28 4.54
N VAL A 295 8.83 0.83 4.48
CA VAL A 295 9.39 2.16 4.79
C VAL A 295 9.69 2.25 6.29
N GLN A 296 8.84 1.65 7.11
CA GLN A 296 9.00 1.53 8.56
C GLN A 296 9.18 0.06 8.94
N SER A 297 8.53 -0.41 10.02
CA SER A 297 8.52 -1.82 10.40
C SER A 297 7.40 -2.62 9.72
N ASP A 298 7.53 -3.94 9.74
CA ASP A 298 6.50 -4.88 9.29
C ASP A 298 5.13 -4.56 9.91
N PRO A 299 4.11 -4.20 9.09
CA PRO A 299 2.77 -3.90 9.59
C PRO A 299 2.10 -5.08 10.29
N GLY A 300 2.53 -6.31 10.01
CA GLY A 300 2.04 -7.51 10.70
C GLY A 300 2.29 -7.46 12.21
N ILE A 301 3.28 -6.69 12.68
CA ILE A 301 3.57 -6.53 14.11
C ILE A 301 2.42 -5.83 14.83
N ASP A 302 2.02 -4.64 14.36
CA ASP A 302 0.94 -3.86 14.96
C ASP A 302 -0.41 -4.57 14.78
N LEU A 303 -0.68 -5.09 13.57
CA LEU A 303 -1.93 -5.79 13.26
C LEU A 303 -2.08 -7.09 14.06
N GLY A 304 -1.00 -7.85 14.22
CA GLY A 304 -0.98 -9.08 15.03
C GLY A 304 -1.16 -8.80 16.51
N ALA A 305 -0.56 -7.73 17.04
CA ALA A 305 -0.77 -7.30 18.41
C ALA A 305 -2.22 -6.81 18.65
N GLU A 306 -2.79 -6.10 17.68
CA GLU A 306 -4.19 -5.65 17.73
C GLU A 306 -5.18 -6.83 17.80
N ASP A 307 -4.96 -7.89 17.01
CA ASP A 307 -5.79 -9.11 17.00
C ASP A 307 -5.92 -9.73 18.40
N VAL A 308 -4.86 -9.67 19.20
CA VAL A 308 -4.83 -10.20 20.57
C VAL A 308 -5.01 -9.11 21.64
N LYS A 309 -5.34 -7.89 21.24
CA LYS A 309 -5.55 -6.72 22.11
C LYS A 309 -4.36 -6.47 23.04
N PHE A 310 -3.15 -6.66 22.51
CA PHE A 310 -1.92 -6.45 23.22
C PHE A 310 -1.33 -5.08 22.89
N ASP A 311 -0.96 -4.31 23.91
CA ASP A 311 -0.31 -3.01 23.73
C ASP A 311 1.22 -3.21 23.70
N LEU A 312 1.83 -2.93 22.54
CA LEU A 312 3.27 -3.11 22.35
C LEU A 312 4.08 -2.09 23.18
N PRO A 313 5.13 -2.53 23.90
CA PRO A 313 5.97 -1.63 24.66
C PRO A 313 6.88 -0.81 23.74
N ARG A 314 7.24 0.41 24.17
CA ARG A 314 8.13 1.33 23.43
C ARG A 314 9.53 1.43 24.06
N ASN A 315 9.99 0.34 24.65
CA ASN A 315 11.25 0.26 25.40
C ASN A 315 12.03 -1.01 25.00
N ASP A 316 13.10 -1.32 25.74
CA ASP A 316 13.98 -2.46 25.46
C ASP A 316 13.27 -3.83 25.49
N ASP A 317 12.05 -3.92 26.03
CA ASP A 317 11.25 -5.14 26.01
C ASP A 317 10.56 -5.40 24.66
N TYR A 318 10.61 -4.45 23.72
CA TYR A 318 9.93 -4.55 22.43
C TYR A 318 10.26 -5.83 21.67
N ILE A 319 11.55 -6.12 21.45
CA ILE A 319 11.99 -7.30 20.70
C ILE A 319 11.56 -8.61 21.38
N ARG A 320 11.72 -8.69 22.70
CA ARG A 320 11.28 -9.85 23.50
C ARG A 320 9.77 -10.06 23.37
N THR A 321 9.02 -8.96 23.36
CA THR A 321 7.56 -8.97 23.27
C THR A 321 7.08 -9.48 21.92
N ILE A 322 7.55 -8.89 20.82
CA ILE A 322 7.11 -9.30 19.47
C ILE A 322 7.53 -10.75 19.17
N SER A 323 8.66 -11.21 19.70
CA SER A 323 9.08 -12.62 19.59
C SER A 323 8.06 -13.59 20.21
N GLY A 324 7.35 -13.17 21.26
CA GLY A 324 6.27 -13.94 21.90
C GLY A 324 4.93 -13.89 21.14
N LEU A 325 4.83 -13.06 20.10
CA LEU A 325 3.62 -12.84 19.30
C LEU A 325 3.74 -13.37 17.87
N ALA A 326 4.69 -14.29 17.61
CA ALA A 326 4.96 -14.82 16.27
C ALA A 326 3.69 -15.29 15.53
N GLY A 327 2.83 -16.09 16.18
CA GLY A 327 1.62 -16.63 15.55
C GLY A 327 0.67 -15.55 15.01
N PRO A 328 0.18 -14.62 15.86
CA PRO A 328 -0.64 -13.50 15.41
C PRO A 328 0.03 -12.62 14.33
N ILE A 329 1.34 -12.34 14.47
CA ILE A 329 2.08 -11.49 13.53
C ILE A 329 2.23 -12.17 12.17
N GLU A 330 2.69 -13.43 12.14
CA GLU A 330 2.90 -14.19 10.91
C GLU A 330 1.60 -14.57 10.19
N ASN A 331 0.45 -14.48 10.88
CA ASN A 331 -0.85 -14.64 10.24
C ASN A 331 -1.16 -13.46 9.30
N TRP A 332 -0.57 -12.28 9.51
CA TRP A 332 -0.70 -11.16 8.60
C TRP A 332 0.35 -11.23 7.50
N ILE A 333 -0.11 -11.09 6.25
CA ILE A 333 0.76 -11.10 5.09
C ILE A 333 0.55 -9.84 4.23
N PRO A 334 1.62 -9.31 3.62
CA PRO A 334 1.50 -8.30 2.59
C PRO A 334 0.98 -8.97 1.31
N LEU A 335 -0.28 -8.70 0.94
CA LEU A 335 -0.87 -9.23 -0.30
C LEU A 335 -0.46 -8.39 -1.50
N LEU A 336 -0.59 -7.07 -1.41
CA LEU A 336 -0.14 -6.12 -2.44
C LEU A 336 0.69 -5.03 -1.80
N THR A 337 1.71 -4.57 -2.50
CA THR A 337 2.52 -3.40 -2.13
C THR A 337 2.53 -2.43 -3.29
N ILE A 338 2.36 -1.14 -2.98
CA ILE A 338 2.32 -0.04 -3.93
C ILE A 338 3.22 1.08 -3.37
N THR A 339 4.44 1.21 -3.87
CA THR A 339 5.39 2.27 -3.49
C THR A 339 5.74 3.19 -4.64
N GLY A 340 5.33 2.84 -5.86
CA GLY A 340 5.63 3.62 -7.07
C GLY A 340 5.26 2.86 -8.33
N TYR A 341 5.21 3.58 -9.45
CA TYR A 341 4.95 3.05 -10.77
C TYR A 341 5.42 4.03 -11.86
N ALA A 342 5.33 3.63 -13.12
CA ALA A 342 5.70 4.46 -14.26
C ALA A 342 4.70 5.63 -14.45
N SER A 343 4.97 6.73 -13.74
CA SER A 343 4.29 8.01 -13.88
C SER A 343 5.29 9.14 -13.60
N ASP A 344 5.20 10.22 -14.38
CA ASP A 344 6.05 11.41 -14.20
C ASP A 344 5.46 12.40 -13.16
N GLY A 345 4.21 12.19 -12.72
CA GLY A 345 3.47 13.17 -11.92
C GLY A 345 2.97 12.67 -10.56
N VAL A 346 3.15 11.38 -10.25
CA VAL A 346 2.68 10.80 -8.99
C VAL A 346 3.85 10.36 -8.13
N ASP A 347 3.97 11.02 -6.98
CA ASP A 347 4.77 10.55 -5.86
C ASP A 347 3.81 10.16 -4.72
N PHE A 348 3.87 8.89 -4.31
CA PHE A 348 3.06 8.41 -3.18
C PHE A 348 3.57 8.91 -1.83
N ASN A 349 4.77 9.52 -1.79
CA ASN A 349 5.45 9.99 -0.58
C ASN A 349 5.45 8.90 0.50
N GLY A 350 5.83 7.67 0.12
CA GLY A 350 5.76 6.51 1.00
C GLY A 350 5.28 5.24 0.29
N GLY A 351 4.83 4.28 1.08
CA GLY A 351 4.37 2.96 0.63
C GLY A 351 3.00 2.60 1.17
N TYR A 352 2.16 2.03 0.30
CA TYR A 352 0.88 1.44 0.66
C TYR A 352 0.97 -0.08 0.64
N TYR A 353 0.66 -0.71 1.76
CA TYR A 353 0.73 -2.14 1.97
C TYR A 353 -0.67 -2.69 2.24
N VAL A 354 -1.23 -3.42 1.28
CA VAL A 354 -2.48 -4.15 1.48
C VAL A 354 -2.16 -5.43 2.24
N MET A 355 -2.57 -5.47 3.50
CA MET A 355 -2.35 -6.59 4.41
C MET A 355 -3.63 -7.43 4.49
N ILE A 356 -3.49 -8.75 4.57
CA ILE A 356 -4.61 -9.67 4.79
C ILE A 356 -4.15 -10.79 5.74
N ARG A 357 -5.07 -11.34 6.54
CA ARG A 357 -4.77 -12.55 7.29
C ARG A 357 -4.69 -13.75 6.35
N ARG A 358 -3.77 -14.67 6.62
CA ARG A 358 -3.61 -15.92 5.88
C ARG A 358 -4.90 -16.73 5.85
N THR A 359 -5.62 -16.76 6.97
CA THR A 359 -6.93 -17.42 7.08
C THR A 359 -7.99 -16.80 6.18
N ASP A 360 -8.02 -15.47 6.07
CA ASP A 360 -9.01 -14.76 5.24
C ASP A 360 -8.65 -14.89 3.75
N LEU A 361 -7.36 -14.86 3.40
CA LEU A 361 -6.90 -15.14 2.03
C LEU A 361 -7.31 -16.55 1.57
N ARG A 362 -7.09 -17.58 2.39
CA ARG A 362 -7.52 -18.97 2.10
C ARG A 362 -9.02 -19.08 1.85
N ASN A 363 -9.80 -18.32 2.60
CA ASN A 363 -11.25 -18.25 2.47
C ASN A 363 -11.72 -17.34 1.33
N LYS A 364 -10.78 -16.69 0.61
CA LYS A 364 -11.04 -15.67 -0.41
C LYS A 364 -11.91 -14.51 0.10
N ASP A 365 -11.79 -14.20 1.39
CA ASP A 365 -12.53 -13.12 2.05
C ASP A 365 -11.70 -11.82 2.02
N PHE A 366 -11.60 -11.23 0.83
CA PHE A 366 -10.84 -10.01 0.60
C PHE A 366 -11.46 -8.77 1.27
N SER A 367 -12.72 -8.88 1.74
CA SER A 367 -13.41 -7.81 2.47
C SER A 367 -12.76 -7.47 3.82
N LYS A 368 -11.91 -8.38 4.33
CA LYS A 368 -11.16 -8.22 5.58
C LYS A 368 -9.71 -7.76 5.39
N ALA A 369 -9.31 -7.50 4.15
CA ALA A 369 -8.02 -6.87 3.90
C ALA A 369 -8.01 -5.44 4.48
N VAL A 370 -6.83 -4.98 4.86
CA VAL A 370 -6.59 -3.62 5.34
C VAL A 370 -5.48 -3.00 4.51
N ILE A 371 -5.39 -1.69 4.46
CA ILE A 371 -4.26 -0.99 3.85
C ILE A 371 -3.48 -0.26 4.94
N VAL A 372 -2.17 -0.18 4.77
CA VAL A 372 -1.23 0.43 5.71
C VAL A 372 -0.40 1.40 4.90
N TYR A 373 -0.43 2.69 5.26
CA TYR A 373 0.37 3.72 4.60
C TYR A 373 1.57 4.10 5.47
N GLN A 374 2.78 3.87 5.00
CA GLN A 374 4.00 4.26 5.70
C GLN A 374 4.73 5.36 4.92
N THR A 375 5.25 6.35 5.63
CA THR A 375 6.10 7.43 5.11
C THR A 375 7.32 7.58 6.02
N ASP A 376 8.40 8.14 5.46
CA ASP A 376 9.64 8.47 6.18
C ASP A 376 9.43 9.48 7.32
#